data_AF-A0A6G1RHB0-F1
#
_entry.id   AF-A0A6G1RHB0-F1
#
_cell.length_a   1.000
_cell.length_b   1.000
_cell.length_c   1.000
_cell.angle_alpha   90.00
_cell.angle_beta   90.00
_cell.angle_gamma   90.00
#
_symmetry.space_group_name_H-M   'P 1'
#
loop_
_entity.id
_entity.type
_entity.pdbx_description
1 polymer ?
#
loop_
_entity_poly.entity_id
_entity_poly.type
_entity_poly.pdbx_seq_one_letter_code
_entity_poly.pdbx_strand_id
1 'polypeptide(L)'
;DREKPNCLNLQESCKKNYICRSRLADFFTNCQPESRSVSSCLKENYADCLLAYSGLIGTVMTPNYIDSNSLSVAPWCDCSNSGNDIDECQKFLNFFQDNTCLKNAIQAFGNGTDVNVWQPILPVQTTTATTTIASRLKNIGSETTNNEIPAHNDSP
;
A
#
# COMPACT_ATOMS: atom_id res chain seq x y z
N ASP A 1 -3.27 -16.70 -22.14
CA ASP A 1 -3.83 -15.36 -22.39
C ASP A 1 -3.82 -15.03 -23.86
N ARG A 2 -4.95 -14.57 -24.41
CA ARG A 2 -5.06 -14.12 -25.79
C ARG A 2 -4.69 -12.64 -25.84
N GLU A 3 -3.48 -12.38 -26.35
CA GLU A 3 -2.89 -11.06 -26.62
C GLU A 3 -2.73 -10.10 -25.42
N LYS A 4 -1.71 -9.23 -25.50
CA LYS A 4 -1.53 -8.16 -24.53
C LYS A 4 -2.45 -6.99 -24.92
N PRO A 5 -3.32 -6.50 -24.02
CA PRO A 5 -4.09 -5.29 -24.29
C PRO A 5 -3.17 -4.06 -24.28
N ASN A 6 -3.66 -2.95 -24.84
CA ASN A 6 -3.01 -1.66 -24.68
C ASN A 6 -2.97 -1.23 -23.20
N CYS A 7 -1.85 -0.70 -22.72
CA CYS A 7 -1.67 -0.32 -21.32
C CYS A 7 -2.62 0.76 -20.85
N LEU A 8 -3.01 1.72 -21.70
CA LEU A 8 -3.99 2.75 -21.35
C LEU A 8 -5.38 2.13 -21.14
N ASN A 9 -5.76 1.13 -21.95
CA ASN A 9 -7.01 0.39 -21.75
C ASN A 9 -7.00 -0.43 -20.45
N LEU A 10 -5.85 -1.03 -20.11
CA LEU A 10 -5.68 -1.74 -18.84
C LEU A 10 -5.74 -0.76 -17.65
N GLN A 11 -5.15 0.42 -17.80
CA GLN A 11 -5.19 1.50 -16.81
C GLN A 11 -6.64 1.97 -16.58
N GLU A 12 -7.42 2.19 -17.64
CA GLU A 12 -8.84 2.54 -17.53
C GLU A 12 -9.66 1.42 -16.87
N SER A 13 -9.36 0.16 -17.18
CA SER A 13 -9.97 -0.99 -16.50
C SER A 13 -9.64 -1.00 -15.00
N CYS A 14 -8.40 -0.68 -14.63
CA CYS A 14 -7.98 -0.56 -13.24
C CYS A 14 -8.70 0.60 -12.52
N LYS A 15 -8.83 1.77 -13.16
CA LYS A 15 -9.53 2.95 -12.60
C LYS A 15 -11.01 2.69 -12.29
N LYS A 16 -11.66 1.76 -12.99
CA LYS A 16 -13.05 1.35 -12.73
C LYS A 16 -13.19 0.47 -11.49
N ASN A 17 -12.15 -0.26 -11.08
CA ASN A 17 -12.14 -1.07 -9.88
C ASN A 17 -11.61 -0.25 -8.69
N TYR A 18 -12.40 -0.10 -7.63
CA TYR A 18 -12.02 0.72 -6.47
C TYR A 18 -10.70 0.29 -5.82
N ILE A 19 -10.48 -1.02 -5.69
CA ILE A 19 -9.26 -1.57 -5.09
C ILE A 19 -8.07 -1.28 -6.00
N CYS A 20 -8.16 -1.64 -7.28
CA CYS A 20 -7.05 -1.40 -8.23
C CYS A 20 -6.71 0.09 -8.34
N ARG A 21 -7.73 0.95 -8.45
CA ARG A 21 -7.55 2.40 -8.49
C ARG A 21 -6.79 2.94 -7.29
N SER A 22 -7.15 2.51 -6.07
CA SER A 22 -6.47 2.94 -4.85
C SER A 22 -5.00 2.49 -4.86
N ARG A 23 -4.76 1.21 -5.13
CA ARG A 23 -3.41 0.63 -5.12
C ARG A 23 -2.50 1.22 -6.19
N LEU A 24 -3.05 1.50 -7.38
CA LEU A 24 -2.32 2.16 -8.46
C LEU A 24 -1.95 3.61 -8.12
N ALA A 25 -2.84 4.34 -7.44
CA ALA A 25 -2.53 5.69 -6.96
C ALA A 25 -1.44 5.67 -5.86
N ASP A 26 -1.51 4.71 -4.94
CA ASP A 26 -0.47 4.51 -3.92
C ASP A 26 0.88 4.23 -4.57
N PHE A 27 0.92 3.40 -5.62
CA PHE A 27 2.14 3.08 -6.34
C PHE A 27 2.76 4.32 -7.00
N PHE A 28 1.97 5.12 -7.72
CA PHE A 28 2.47 6.36 -8.31
C PHE A 28 2.98 7.36 -7.28
N THR A 29 2.34 7.42 -6.11
CA THR A 29 2.69 8.39 -5.06
C THR A 29 3.94 7.98 -4.29
N ASN A 30 4.07 6.69 -3.95
CA ASN A 30 5.13 6.21 -3.05
C ASN A 30 6.38 5.78 -3.79
N CYS A 31 6.27 5.32 -5.04
CA CYS A 31 7.40 4.95 -5.88
C CYS A 31 7.81 6.04 -6.87
N GLN A 32 7.42 7.30 -6.63
CA GLN A 32 7.80 8.40 -7.53
C GLN A 32 9.32 8.59 -7.52
N PRO A 33 10.01 8.47 -8.67
CA PRO A 33 11.44 8.68 -8.74
C PRO A 33 11.76 10.18 -8.60
N GLU A 34 12.81 10.49 -7.84
CA GLU A 34 13.33 11.86 -7.66
C GLU A 34 14.86 11.83 -7.77
N SER A 35 15.39 12.39 -8.85
CA SER A 35 16.83 12.38 -9.17
C SER A 35 17.71 13.11 -8.14
N ARG A 36 17.13 14.03 -7.36
CA ARG A 36 17.87 14.85 -6.39
C ARG A 36 17.91 14.25 -4.99
N SER A 37 17.16 13.18 -4.73
CA SER A 37 17.16 12.52 -3.42
C SER A 37 18.24 11.44 -3.34
N VAL A 38 18.73 11.18 -2.14
CA VAL A 38 19.82 10.19 -1.94
C VAL A 38 19.31 8.79 -2.25
N SER A 39 18.05 8.52 -1.92
CA SER A 39 17.39 7.24 -2.16
C SER A 39 16.91 7.03 -3.61
N SER A 40 16.90 8.09 -4.43
CA SER A 40 16.20 8.19 -5.72
C SER A 40 14.67 8.09 -5.64
N CYS A 41 14.09 8.07 -4.43
CA CYS A 41 12.65 8.13 -4.18
C CYS A 41 12.25 9.49 -3.64
N LEU A 42 11.07 10.00 -4.00
CA LEU A 42 10.59 11.30 -3.53
C LEU A 42 10.41 11.37 -2.00
N LYS A 43 9.84 10.33 -1.40
CA LYS A 43 9.59 10.26 0.06
C LYS A 43 10.75 9.65 0.86
N GLU A 44 11.82 9.24 0.18
CA GLU A 44 12.96 8.52 0.76
C GLU A 44 12.59 7.29 1.61
N ASN A 45 11.44 6.68 1.32
CA ASN A 45 10.92 5.52 2.05
C ASN A 45 10.74 4.33 1.11
N TYR A 46 11.68 3.38 1.16
CA TYR A 46 11.63 2.15 0.37
C TYR A 46 10.48 1.23 0.80
N ALA A 47 10.17 1.16 2.09
CA ALA A 47 9.09 0.32 2.61
C ALA A 47 7.72 0.73 2.05
N ASP A 48 7.41 2.03 1.97
CA ASP A 48 6.16 2.52 1.40
C ASP A 48 6.05 2.19 -0.09
N CYS A 49 7.16 2.32 -0.84
CA CYS A 49 7.18 1.95 -2.25
C CYS A 49 6.98 0.43 -2.44
N LEU A 50 7.66 -0.41 -1.67
CA LEU A 50 7.51 -1.87 -1.73
C LEU A 50 6.11 -2.33 -1.32
N LEU A 51 5.51 -1.68 -0.32
CA LEU A 51 4.13 -1.93 0.09
C LEU A 51 3.14 -1.54 -1.03
N ALA A 52 3.37 -0.41 -1.69
CA ALA A 52 2.53 0.02 -2.80
C ALA A 52 2.68 -0.89 -4.04
N TYR A 53 3.91 -1.30 -4.37
CA TYR A 53 4.21 -2.24 -5.45
C TYR A 53 3.57 -3.61 -5.20
N SER A 54 3.81 -4.22 -4.04
CA SER A 54 3.21 -5.51 -3.69
C SER A 54 1.69 -5.45 -3.58
N GLY A 55 1.12 -4.29 -3.21
CA GLY A 55 -0.32 -4.06 -3.16
C GLY A 55 -1.04 -4.09 -4.51
N LEU A 56 -0.31 -4.01 -5.63
CA LEU A 56 -0.87 -4.20 -6.98
C LEU A 56 -1.13 -5.67 -7.32
N ILE A 57 -0.45 -6.59 -6.64
CA ILE A 57 -0.55 -8.04 -6.91
C ILE A 57 -1.96 -8.51 -6.52
N GLY A 58 -2.59 -9.25 -7.44
CA GLY A 58 -3.98 -9.71 -7.29
C GLY A 58 -5.02 -8.72 -7.82
N THR A 59 -4.59 -7.61 -8.41
CA THR A 59 -5.46 -6.68 -9.17
C THR A 59 -5.31 -6.89 -10.68
N VAL A 60 -6.14 -6.21 -11.48
CA VAL A 60 -5.98 -6.20 -12.95
C VAL A 60 -4.66 -5.56 -13.42
N MET A 61 -4.01 -4.75 -12.56
CA MET A 61 -2.72 -4.10 -12.84
C MET A 61 -1.57 -4.83 -12.14
N THR A 62 -1.56 -6.17 -12.16
CA THR A 62 -0.51 -6.96 -11.50
C THR A 62 0.77 -6.91 -12.33
N PRO A 63 1.87 -6.29 -11.82
CA PRO A 63 3.16 -6.32 -12.49
C PRO A 63 3.89 -7.66 -12.27
N ASN A 64 4.76 -8.03 -13.20
CA ASN A 64 5.69 -9.14 -13.05
C ASN A 64 7.04 -8.81 -13.72
N TYR A 65 8.10 -9.55 -13.37
CA TYR A 65 9.40 -9.43 -14.00
C TYR A 65 9.31 -9.73 -15.50
N ILE A 66 9.92 -8.87 -16.33
CA ILE A 66 9.92 -9.04 -17.79
C ILE A 66 11.07 -9.94 -18.26
N ASP A 67 12.16 -10.00 -17.50
CA ASP A 67 13.34 -10.79 -17.77
C ASP A 67 14.00 -11.28 -16.45
N SER A 68 14.99 -12.16 -16.56
CA SER A 68 15.69 -12.75 -15.40
C SER A 68 16.94 -11.99 -14.96
N ASN A 69 17.35 -10.98 -15.71
CA ASN A 69 18.68 -10.35 -15.59
C ASN A 69 18.58 -8.91 -15.07
N SER A 70 17.38 -8.34 -15.02
CA SER A 70 17.08 -6.98 -14.58
C SER A 70 15.99 -6.99 -13.50
N LEU A 71 15.88 -5.88 -12.78
CA LEU A 71 14.76 -5.61 -11.86
C LEU A 71 13.60 -4.90 -12.57
N SER A 72 13.49 -5.05 -13.89
CA SER A 72 12.43 -4.42 -14.66
C SER A 72 11.15 -5.24 -14.55
N VAL A 73 10.06 -4.54 -14.26
CA VAL A 73 8.73 -5.13 -14.07
C VAL A 73 7.72 -4.44 -14.97
N ALA A 74 6.69 -5.16 -15.40
CA ALA A 74 5.61 -4.59 -16.18
C ALA A 74 4.30 -5.33 -15.91
N PRO A 75 3.15 -4.62 -15.96
CA PRO A 75 1.85 -5.27 -16.04
C PRO A 75 1.68 -6.00 -17.38
N TRP A 76 0.67 -6.87 -17.45
CA TRP A 76 0.36 -7.62 -18.69
C TRP A 76 -0.32 -6.73 -19.74
N CYS A 77 0.44 -5.83 -20.34
CA CYS A 77 0.03 -4.95 -21.44
C CYS A 77 1.22 -4.53 -22.31
N ASP A 78 0.96 -3.88 -23.42
CA ASP A 78 1.95 -3.17 -24.21
C ASP A 78 1.40 -1.82 -24.73
N CYS A 79 2.22 -1.08 -25.49
CA CYS A 79 1.79 0.17 -26.13
C CYS A 79 1.47 0.00 -27.62
N SER A 80 1.11 -1.22 -28.03
CA SER A 80 0.60 -1.46 -29.38
C SER A 80 -0.75 -0.75 -29.54
N ASN A 81 -0.99 -0.15 -30.71
CA ASN A 81 -2.23 0.56 -31.03
C ASN A 81 -2.54 1.81 -30.16
N SER A 82 -1.53 2.45 -29.55
CA SER A 82 -1.75 3.70 -28.78
C SER A 82 -2.05 4.94 -29.65
N GLY A 83 -1.70 4.92 -30.94
CA GLY A 83 -1.91 6.07 -31.83
C GLY A 83 -1.17 7.32 -31.33
N ASN A 84 -1.91 8.40 -31.10
CA ASN A 84 -1.36 9.68 -30.62
C ASN A 84 -0.95 9.64 -29.13
N ASP A 85 -1.47 8.68 -28.36
CA ASP A 85 -1.20 8.55 -26.92
C ASP A 85 0.01 7.63 -26.64
N ILE A 86 0.84 7.39 -27.66
CA ILE A 86 2.02 6.51 -27.54
C ILE A 86 3.00 7.00 -26.47
N ASP A 87 3.23 8.31 -26.39
CA ASP A 87 4.13 8.90 -25.41
C ASP A 87 3.58 8.76 -23.98
N GLU A 88 2.27 8.94 -23.80
CA GLU A 88 1.61 8.73 -22.51
C GLU A 88 1.67 7.26 -22.09
N CYS A 89 1.39 6.35 -23.02
CA CYS A 89 1.49 4.91 -22.78
C CYS A 89 2.92 4.50 -22.39
N GLN A 90 3.92 4.99 -23.11
CA GLN A 90 5.33 4.70 -22.80
C GLN A 90 5.71 5.28 -21.44
N LYS A 91 5.28 6.50 -21.12
CA LYS A 91 5.51 7.09 -19.80
C LYS A 91 4.89 6.23 -18.67
N PHE A 92 3.66 5.76 -18.86
CA PHE A 92 2.98 4.87 -17.93
C PHE A 92 3.77 3.55 -17.76
N LEU A 93 4.15 2.91 -18.86
CA LEU A 93 4.84 1.62 -18.84
C LEU A 93 6.27 1.74 -18.26
N ASN A 94 6.99 2.80 -18.61
CA ASN A 94 8.32 3.09 -18.10
C ASN A 94 8.32 3.41 -16.61
N PHE A 95 7.20 3.89 -16.04
CA PHE A 95 7.10 4.05 -14.58
C PHE A 95 7.17 2.71 -13.83
N PHE A 96 6.87 1.59 -14.49
CA PHE A 96 7.10 0.25 -13.95
C PHE A 96 8.50 -0.27 -14.33
N GLN A 97 8.88 -0.13 -15.61
CA GLN A 97 10.08 -0.78 -16.14
C GLN A 97 11.38 -0.08 -15.77
N ASP A 98 11.38 1.25 -15.77
CA ASP A 98 12.56 2.09 -15.58
C ASP A 98 12.39 3.08 -14.42
N ASN A 99 12.06 2.54 -13.26
CA ASN A 99 11.90 3.30 -12.04
C ASN A 99 13.06 3.07 -11.08
N THR A 100 13.96 4.05 -10.99
CA THR A 100 15.13 3.99 -10.10
C THR A 100 14.75 3.83 -8.63
N CYS A 101 13.66 4.47 -8.18
CA CYS A 101 13.17 4.31 -6.80
C CYS A 101 12.80 2.86 -6.51
N LEU A 102 11.99 2.24 -7.39
CA LEU A 102 11.57 0.86 -7.23
C LEU A 102 12.75 -0.12 -7.33
N LYS A 103 13.65 0.08 -8.31
CA LYS A 103 14.86 -0.75 -8.46
C LYS A 103 15.73 -0.71 -7.20
N ASN A 104 15.98 0.48 -6.66
CA ASN A 104 16.74 0.66 -5.43
C ASN A 104 16.03 0.04 -4.22
N ALA A 105 14.71 0.18 -4.12
CA ALA A 105 13.94 -0.39 -3.03
C ALA A 105 14.01 -1.94 -3.03
N ILE A 106 13.81 -2.58 -4.20
CA ILE A 106 13.92 -4.04 -4.34
C ILE A 106 15.35 -4.50 -4.02
N GLN A 107 16.36 -3.77 -4.51
CA GLN A 107 17.76 -4.09 -4.25
C GLN A 107 18.12 -3.94 -2.76
N ALA A 108 17.69 -2.86 -2.11
CA ALA A 108 17.91 -2.61 -0.69
C ALA A 108 17.24 -3.69 0.17
N PHE A 109 16.03 -4.12 -0.20
CA PHE A 109 15.34 -5.23 0.44
C PHE A 109 16.10 -6.55 0.28
N GLY A 110 16.53 -6.88 -0.95
CA GLY A 110 17.29 -8.10 -1.24
C GLY A 110 18.66 -8.16 -0.54
N ASN A 111 19.31 -7.01 -0.35
CA ASN A 111 20.58 -6.89 0.37
C ASN A 111 20.42 -6.80 1.91
N GLY A 112 19.20 -6.65 2.41
CA GLY A 112 18.94 -6.50 3.86
C GLY A 112 19.34 -5.14 4.43
N THR A 113 19.33 -4.06 3.64
CA THR A 113 19.66 -2.70 4.12
C THR A 113 18.43 -1.90 4.57
N ASP A 114 17.21 -2.33 4.22
CA ASP A 114 15.92 -1.67 4.57
C ASP A 114 15.32 -2.14 5.91
N VAL A 115 15.92 -3.12 6.58
CA VAL A 115 15.38 -3.75 7.81
C VAL A 115 15.39 -2.82 9.04
N ASN A 116 16.04 -1.67 8.97
CA ASN A 116 16.07 -0.70 10.08
C ASN A 116 14.84 0.22 10.12
N VAL A 117 14.02 0.26 9.06
CA VAL A 117 12.79 1.08 8.99
C VAL A 117 11.53 0.27 9.35
N TRP A 118 11.61 -1.05 9.28
CA TRP A 118 10.53 -1.99 9.63
C TRP A 118 10.42 -2.32 11.12
N GLN A 119 10.99 -1.52 12.02
CA GLN A 119 10.63 -1.67 13.43
C GLN A 119 9.15 -1.28 13.59
N PRO A 120 8.26 -2.22 13.98
CA PRO A 120 6.92 -1.84 14.36
C PRO A 120 7.08 -0.83 15.49
N ILE A 121 6.53 0.36 15.34
CA ILE A 121 6.30 1.24 16.49
C ILE A 121 5.44 0.39 17.43
N LEU A 122 6.04 -0.17 18.48
CA LEU A 122 5.31 -0.88 19.52
C LEU A 122 4.22 0.09 19.98
N PRO A 123 2.96 -0.35 20.13
CA PRO A 123 1.93 0.52 20.65
C PRO A 123 2.44 1.08 21.97
N VAL A 124 2.61 2.41 22.03
CA VAL A 124 3.00 3.11 23.26
C VAL A 124 2.01 2.68 24.32
N GLN A 125 2.49 2.01 25.37
CA GLN A 125 1.64 1.63 26.49
C GLN A 125 1.07 2.90 27.11
N THR A 126 -0.23 3.08 27.01
CA THR A 126 -0.94 4.15 27.72
C THR A 126 -0.75 3.94 29.22
N THR A 127 0.07 4.77 29.85
CA THR A 127 0.14 4.84 31.32
C THR A 127 -1.19 5.38 31.84
N THR A 128 -2.05 4.50 32.33
CA THR A 128 -3.20 4.89 33.13
C THR A 128 -2.70 5.54 34.41
N ALA A 129 -2.91 6.86 34.55
CA ALA A 129 -2.63 7.57 35.79
C ALA A 129 -3.41 6.91 36.93
N THR A 130 -2.69 6.35 37.90
CA THR A 130 -3.28 5.74 39.08
C THR A 130 -3.73 6.85 40.02
N THR A 131 -5.02 7.18 40.01
CA THR A 131 -5.61 8.08 41.01
C THR A 131 -5.72 7.33 42.34
N THR A 132 -4.89 7.74 43.30
CA THR A 132 -4.93 7.33 44.70
C THR A 132 -6.32 7.56 45.31
N ILE A 133 -6.99 6.51 45.81
CA ILE A 133 -7.96 6.67 46.90
C ILE A 133 -7.67 5.62 47.97
N ALA A 134 -7.12 6.11 49.07
CA ALA A 134 -6.91 5.38 50.30
C ALA A 134 -8.24 5.07 50.99
N SER A 135 -8.35 3.84 51.49
CA SER A 135 -9.16 3.39 52.63
C SER A 135 -10.68 3.61 52.59
N ARG A 136 -11.44 2.52 52.75
CA ARG A 136 -12.12 2.16 54.02
C ARG A 136 -13.29 1.21 53.74
N LEU A 137 -13.05 -0.08 53.97
CA LEU A 137 -14.09 -1.07 54.23
C LEU A 137 -14.91 -0.63 55.45
N LYS A 138 -16.24 -0.43 55.29
CA LYS A 138 -17.25 -0.76 56.31
C LYS A 138 -18.69 -0.60 55.78
N ASN A 139 -19.38 -1.74 55.77
CA ASN A 139 -20.75 -1.97 56.24
C ASN A 139 -22.00 -1.46 55.50
N ILE A 140 -22.85 -2.46 55.22
CA ILE A 140 -24.32 -2.52 55.37
C ILE A 140 -25.19 -2.04 54.20
N GLY A 141 -26.01 -2.97 53.69
CA GLY A 141 -27.42 -2.70 53.43
C GLY A 141 -27.89 -2.84 51.98
N SER A 142 -28.56 -3.97 51.71
CA SER A 142 -29.81 -4.12 50.94
C SER A 142 -30.16 -3.05 49.89
N GLU A 143 -30.29 -3.46 48.62
CA GLU A 143 -31.56 -3.51 47.88
C GLU A 143 -31.34 -3.63 46.37
N THR A 144 -32.16 -4.47 45.78
CA THR A 144 -32.42 -4.73 44.36
C THR A 144 -32.53 -3.47 43.50
N THR A 145 -31.99 -3.51 42.28
CA THR A 145 -32.75 -3.19 41.05
C THR A 145 -31.99 -3.67 39.81
N ASN A 146 -32.72 -4.38 38.96
CA ASN A 146 -32.30 -4.88 37.65
C ASN A 146 -32.01 -3.73 36.69
N ASN A 147 -31.18 -3.97 35.66
CA ASN A 147 -31.34 -3.36 34.34
C ASN A 147 -30.51 -4.11 33.29
N GLU A 148 -31.18 -5.01 32.56
CA GLU A 148 -30.79 -5.43 31.22
C GLU A 148 -31.00 -4.27 30.22
N ILE A 149 -30.17 -4.20 29.18
CA ILE A 149 -30.42 -3.38 27.99
C ILE A 149 -30.42 -4.31 26.76
N PRO A 150 -31.54 -4.46 26.04
CA PRO A 150 -31.65 -5.30 24.85
C PRO A 150 -31.04 -4.63 23.60
N ALA A 151 -30.42 -5.45 22.76
CA ALA A 151 -30.11 -5.09 21.38
C ALA A 151 -31.33 -5.31 20.48
N HIS A 152 -31.64 -4.37 19.59
CA HIS A 152 -32.52 -4.62 18.46
C HIS A 152 -31.93 -4.02 17.18
N ASN A 153 -31.55 -4.92 16.28
CA ASN A 153 -31.55 -4.72 14.83
C ASN A 153 -33.01 -4.68 14.38
N ASP A 154 -33.33 -3.80 13.43
CA ASP A 154 -34.48 -4.01 12.54
C ASP A 154 -34.25 -3.33 11.19
N SER A 155 -34.29 -4.14 10.13
CA SER A 155 -35.09 -3.88 8.93
C SER A 155 -35.40 -5.24 8.29
N PRO A 156 -36.61 -5.37 7.73
CA PRO A 156 -36.71 -5.28 6.28
C PRO A 156 -37.41 -4.02 5.79
#